data_AF-A0A2N0XSS8-F1
#
_entry.id   AF-A0A2N0XSS8-F1
#
_cell.length_a   1.000
_cell.length_b   1.000
_cell.length_c   1.000
_cell.angle_alpha   90.00
_cell.angle_beta   90.00
_cell.angle_gamma   90.00
#
_symmetry.space_group_name_H-M   'P 1'
#
loop_
_entity.id
_entity.type
_entity.pdbx_description
1 polymer ?
#
loop_
_entity_poly.entity_id
_entity_poly.type
_entity_poly.pdbx_seq_one_letter_code
_entity_poly.pdbx_strand_id
1 'polypeptide(L)'
;MKITIEYDSCWRNSFLGGSNNEAIPKKGREFLGSMTNLKKEGNFKVCENTIDTVMGLLNRLIGDQRKLYQARSKMYEKSYYFEELESKVSFEDKPEFTNEMTFIRNMNGSTDQNSFTGMIKVSDPIFTSEYSPMFWGVLNMDVSTLCDFIVDDIVIDRRIELDPLSIISRLEFLNKEKPQENKDAVANAVVTLKSIFPDIEYLNKKGQVVTVSLYCSALYLQLMRLERQFDMSSAKTKAGGISGISKRGFTKKDFMGRYTTGPKKTIWGNPFIKKEKIKGQGEVKSMMTKASGQLEIIIDVDREKGLEIKKLIENAGVSSFYLGKKGLAYVSNIRV
;
A
#
# COMPACT_ATOMS: atom_id res chain seq x y z
N MET A 1 -39.11 -15.36 19.68
CA MET A 1 -38.89 -13.89 19.69
C MET A 1 -38.32 -13.41 18.35
N LYS A 2 -38.71 -12.22 17.88
CA LYS A 2 -38.19 -11.55 16.67
C LYS A 2 -37.76 -10.11 16.96
N ILE A 3 -36.55 -9.74 16.57
CA ILE A 3 -36.00 -8.38 16.64
C ILE A 3 -35.81 -7.86 15.21
N THR A 4 -36.40 -6.71 14.90
CA THR A 4 -36.28 -6.07 13.59
C THR A 4 -35.34 -4.88 13.71
N ILE A 5 -34.29 -4.86 12.89
CA ILE A 5 -33.29 -3.80 12.82
C ILE A 5 -33.37 -3.16 11.43
N GLU A 6 -33.67 -1.88 11.37
CA GLU A 6 -33.54 -1.10 10.15
C GLU A 6 -32.15 -0.48 10.10
N TYR A 7 -31.56 -0.44 8.91
CA TYR A 7 -30.23 0.09 8.69
C TYR A 7 -30.13 0.86 7.37
N ASP A 8 -29.27 1.87 7.35
CA ASP A 8 -28.98 2.68 6.18
C ASP A 8 -27.48 2.92 6.02
N SER A 9 -27.04 2.93 4.76
CA SER A 9 -25.69 3.35 4.35
C SER A 9 -24.55 2.53 4.97
N CYS A 10 -24.75 1.23 5.18
CA CYS A 10 -23.76 0.32 5.76
C CYS A 10 -22.77 -0.20 4.71
N TRP A 11 -21.48 -0.21 5.03
CA TRP A 11 -20.44 -0.69 4.11
C TRP A 11 -20.34 -2.22 4.14
N ARG A 12 -20.41 -2.84 2.97
CA ARG A 12 -20.34 -4.29 2.74
C ARG A 12 -18.95 -4.72 2.26
N ASN A 13 -17.89 -4.06 2.72
CA ASN A 13 -16.50 -4.41 2.38
C ASN A 13 -15.53 -4.34 3.56
N SER A 14 -14.51 -5.19 3.51
CA SER A 14 -13.36 -5.18 4.42
C SER A 14 -12.05 -4.91 3.69
N PHE A 15 -11.16 -4.17 4.33
CA PHE A 15 -9.87 -3.73 3.79
C PHE A 15 -8.71 -4.06 4.72
N LEU A 16 -8.95 -4.92 5.73
CA LEU A 16 -7.94 -5.35 6.68
C LEU A 16 -7.63 -6.84 6.51
N GLY A 17 -6.37 -7.20 6.73
CA GLY A 17 -5.91 -8.57 6.92
C GLY A 17 -6.24 -9.10 8.33
N GLY A 18 -5.96 -10.37 8.57
CA GLY A 18 -6.26 -11.05 9.84
C GLY A 18 -7.76 -11.17 10.14
N SER A 19 -8.09 -11.42 11.41
CA SER A 19 -9.49 -11.55 11.87
C SER A 19 -9.91 -10.42 12.83
N ASN A 20 -11.21 -10.23 13.01
CA ASN A 20 -11.77 -9.43 14.11
C ASN A 20 -12.17 -10.29 15.31
N ASN A 21 -12.09 -11.61 15.17
CA ASN A 21 -12.46 -12.60 16.19
C ASN A 21 -11.26 -13.05 17.02
N GLU A 22 -10.20 -12.25 17.05
CA GLU A 22 -8.96 -12.51 17.79
C GLU A 22 -8.37 -11.21 18.34
N ALA A 23 -7.38 -11.32 19.21
CA ALA A 23 -6.68 -10.17 19.77
C ALA A 23 -5.99 -9.36 18.67
N ILE A 24 -6.12 -8.02 18.73
CA ILE A 24 -5.48 -7.15 17.75
C ILE A 24 -3.96 -7.19 17.97
N PRO A 25 -3.14 -7.41 16.91
CA PRO A 25 -1.69 -7.38 17.04
C PRO A 25 -1.17 -6.02 17.52
N LYS A 26 0.00 -5.99 18.19
CA LYS A 26 0.60 -4.75 18.73
C LYS A 26 0.76 -3.64 17.67
N LYS A 27 1.05 -4.00 16.41
CA LYS A 27 1.20 -3.05 15.29
C LYS A 27 -0.11 -2.76 14.54
N GLY A 28 -1.25 -3.24 15.05
CA GLY A 28 -2.53 -3.21 14.35
C GLY A 28 -2.64 -4.28 13.26
N ARG A 29 -3.75 -4.25 12.51
CA ARG A 29 -4.00 -5.15 11.39
C ARG A 29 -3.47 -4.54 10.09
N GLU A 30 -2.96 -5.39 9.20
CA GLU A 30 -2.46 -4.96 7.91
C GLU A 30 -3.56 -4.34 7.03
N PHE A 31 -3.29 -3.18 6.43
CA PHE A 31 -4.19 -2.52 5.49
C PHE A 31 -3.96 -3.01 4.05
N LEU A 32 -5.00 -3.59 3.47
CA LEU A 32 -5.01 -4.20 2.13
C LEU A 32 -5.78 -3.39 1.10
N GLY A 33 -6.28 -2.20 1.47
CA GLY A 33 -7.14 -1.36 0.62
C GLY A 33 -6.42 -0.51 -0.42
N SER A 34 -5.09 -0.61 -0.57
CA SER A 34 -4.36 0.11 -1.61
C SER A 34 -4.69 -0.45 -3.00
N MET A 35 -4.69 0.39 -4.04
CA MET A 35 -4.97 -0.06 -5.41
C MET A 35 -4.04 -1.19 -5.88
N THR A 36 -2.80 -1.24 -5.38
CA THR A 36 -1.87 -2.34 -5.69
C THR A 36 -2.22 -3.62 -4.95
N ASN A 37 -2.65 -3.53 -3.69
CA ASN A 37 -3.08 -4.71 -2.93
C ASN A 37 -4.43 -5.24 -3.40
N LEU A 38 -5.37 -4.37 -3.81
CA LEU A 38 -6.68 -4.76 -4.34
C LEU A 38 -6.60 -5.59 -5.62
N LYS A 39 -5.51 -5.47 -6.40
CA LYS A 39 -5.27 -6.30 -7.59
C LYS A 39 -4.87 -7.74 -7.24
N LYS A 40 -4.38 -7.99 -6.03
CA LYS A 40 -4.02 -9.34 -5.60
C LYS A 40 -5.28 -10.12 -5.24
N GLU A 41 -5.27 -11.41 -5.54
CA GLU A 41 -6.37 -12.32 -5.22
C GLU A 41 -6.68 -12.32 -3.71
N GLY A 42 -7.96 -12.41 -3.36
CA GLY A 42 -8.42 -12.44 -1.96
C GLY A 42 -8.42 -11.10 -1.20
N ASN A 43 -7.80 -10.05 -1.72
CA ASN A 43 -7.70 -8.76 -1.01
C ASN A 43 -8.93 -7.85 -1.20
N PHE A 44 -9.67 -8.02 -2.29
CA PHE A 44 -10.96 -7.35 -2.47
C PHE A 44 -12.04 -8.18 -1.76
N LYS A 45 -12.47 -7.74 -0.58
CA LYS A 45 -13.40 -8.49 0.27
C LYS A 45 -14.77 -7.83 0.25
N VAL A 46 -15.76 -8.57 -0.27
CA VAL A 46 -17.19 -8.27 -0.08
C VAL A 46 -17.64 -8.98 1.19
N CYS A 47 -18.52 -8.35 1.96
CA CYS A 47 -18.98 -8.85 3.24
C CYS A 47 -20.51 -8.83 3.28
N GLU A 48 -21.09 -9.89 3.83
CA GLU A 48 -22.51 -10.00 4.11
C GLU A 48 -22.76 -10.13 5.61
N ASN A 49 -24.00 -9.97 6.04
CA ASN A 49 -24.37 -10.23 7.42
C ASN A 49 -24.22 -11.74 7.70
N THR A 50 -23.44 -12.07 8.72
CA THR A 50 -23.21 -13.44 9.19
C THR A 50 -23.71 -13.61 10.62
N ILE A 51 -23.72 -14.84 11.12
CA ILE A 51 -24.06 -15.10 12.52
C ILE A 51 -23.17 -14.30 13.48
N ASP A 52 -21.87 -14.15 13.19
CA ASP A 52 -20.98 -13.30 14.00
C ASP A 52 -21.43 -11.85 14.05
N THR A 53 -21.94 -11.32 12.93
CA THR A 53 -22.47 -9.94 12.89
C THR A 53 -23.70 -9.83 13.77
N VAL A 54 -24.62 -10.79 13.65
CA VAL A 54 -25.87 -10.85 14.44
C VAL A 54 -25.58 -11.01 15.94
N MET A 55 -24.68 -11.92 16.32
CA MET A 55 -24.31 -12.12 17.72
C MET A 55 -23.60 -10.90 18.29
N GLY A 56 -22.79 -10.20 17.48
CA GLY A 56 -22.22 -8.91 17.86
C GLY A 56 -23.30 -7.87 18.19
N LEU A 57 -24.37 -7.79 17.37
CA LEU A 57 -25.51 -6.91 17.64
C LEU A 57 -26.25 -7.30 18.91
N LEU A 58 -26.56 -8.59 19.11
CA LEU A 58 -27.28 -9.05 20.30
C LEU A 58 -26.51 -8.74 21.59
N ASN A 59 -25.20 -8.99 21.61
CA ASN A 59 -24.32 -8.58 22.73
C ASN A 59 -24.31 -7.07 22.93
N ARG A 60 -24.22 -6.30 21.83
CA ARG A 60 -24.26 -4.83 21.89
C ARG A 60 -25.57 -4.30 22.45
N LEU A 61 -26.70 -4.91 22.10
CA LEU A 61 -28.05 -4.51 22.53
C LEU A 61 -28.29 -4.75 24.02
N ILE A 62 -27.70 -5.79 24.60
CA ILE A 62 -27.73 -6.02 26.07
C ILE A 62 -26.61 -5.27 26.82
N GLY A 63 -25.83 -4.44 26.12
CA GLY A 63 -24.84 -3.55 26.72
C GLY A 63 -23.45 -4.16 26.95
N ASP A 64 -23.10 -5.32 26.38
CA ASP A 64 -21.75 -5.88 26.51
C ASP A 64 -20.71 -4.93 25.89
N GLN A 65 -19.68 -4.57 26.67
CA GLN A 65 -18.61 -3.67 26.27
C GLN A 65 -17.37 -4.43 25.73
N ARG A 66 -17.35 -5.75 25.88
CA ARG A 66 -16.27 -6.60 25.38
C ARG A 66 -16.44 -6.83 23.88
N LYS A 67 -15.37 -7.27 23.22
CA LYS A 67 -15.48 -7.75 21.84
C LYS A 67 -16.20 -9.10 21.82
N LEU A 68 -16.89 -9.40 20.71
CA LEU A 68 -17.63 -10.66 20.57
C LEU A 68 -16.77 -11.90 20.87
N TYR A 69 -15.52 -11.96 20.39
CA TYR A 69 -14.65 -13.10 20.68
C TYR A 69 -14.33 -13.22 22.17
N GLN A 70 -14.21 -12.10 22.89
CA GLN A 70 -13.99 -12.09 24.34
C GLN A 70 -15.23 -12.56 25.08
N ALA A 71 -16.42 -12.15 24.63
CA ALA A 71 -17.69 -12.61 25.18
C ALA A 71 -17.85 -14.13 25.00
N ARG A 72 -17.64 -14.65 23.79
CA ARG A 72 -17.66 -16.10 23.50
C ARG A 72 -16.64 -16.87 24.33
N SER A 73 -15.44 -16.32 24.54
CA SER A 73 -14.40 -16.93 25.37
C SER A 73 -14.60 -16.72 26.88
N LYS A 74 -15.70 -16.10 27.32
CA LYS A 74 -15.98 -15.80 28.74
C LYS A 74 -14.84 -15.02 29.40
N MET A 75 -14.18 -14.17 28.61
CA MET A 75 -13.07 -13.36 29.09
C MET A 75 -13.65 -12.27 30.02
N TYR A 76 -13.14 -12.19 31.24
CA TYR A 76 -13.56 -11.26 32.30
C TYR A 76 -14.93 -11.52 32.95
N GLU A 77 -15.71 -12.48 32.47
CA GLU A 77 -17.02 -12.81 33.04
C GLU A 77 -17.17 -14.31 33.27
N LYS A 78 -18.04 -14.70 34.21
CA LYS A 78 -18.23 -16.13 34.55
C LYS A 78 -18.90 -16.94 33.45
N SER A 79 -19.76 -16.32 32.66
CA SER A 79 -20.56 -16.98 31.63
C SER A 79 -20.74 -16.09 30.40
N TYR A 80 -21.17 -16.72 29.30
CA TYR A 80 -21.59 -16.03 28.09
C TYR A 80 -23.10 -16.19 27.95
N TYR A 81 -23.85 -15.07 28.08
CA TYR A 81 -25.32 -15.09 28.13
C TYR A 81 -25.98 -15.83 26.94
N PHE A 82 -25.42 -15.68 25.74
CA PHE A 82 -25.96 -16.29 24.53
C PHE A 82 -25.36 -17.67 24.20
N GLU A 83 -24.53 -18.27 25.07
CA GLU A 83 -23.85 -19.54 24.78
C GLU A 83 -24.82 -20.65 24.33
N GLU A 84 -25.95 -20.80 25.03
CA GLU A 84 -26.98 -21.79 24.72
C GLU A 84 -28.04 -21.30 23.72
N LEU A 85 -28.04 -20.00 23.44
CA LEU A 85 -29.02 -19.36 22.56
C LEU A 85 -28.49 -19.20 21.13
N GLU A 86 -27.17 -19.13 20.95
CA GLU A 86 -26.53 -18.84 19.65
C GLU A 86 -26.94 -19.85 18.56
N SER A 87 -27.12 -21.13 18.92
CA SER A 87 -27.61 -22.17 18.00
C SER A 87 -29.10 -22.06 17.65
N LYS A 88 -29.86 -21.25 18.39
CA LYS A 88 -31.29 -20.97 18.19
C LYS A 88 -31.54 -19.64 17.51
N VAL A 89 -30.48 -18.92 17.15
CA VAL A 89 -30.56 -17.64 16.43
C VAL A 89 -30.49 -17.91 14.93
N SER A 90 -31.49 -17.39 14.19
CA SER A 90 -31.50 -17.30 12.74
C SER A 90 -31.77 -15.85 12.33
N PHE A 91 -31.53 -15.51 11.06
CA PHE A 91 -31.80 -14.16 10.58
C PHE A 91 -32.13 -14.13 9.08
N GLU A 92 -32.89 -13.12 8.68
CA GLU A 92 -33.22 -12.79 7.30
C GLU A 92 -32.74 -11.34 7.02
N ASP A 93 -31.85 -11.17 6.05
CA ASP A 93 -31.37 -9.85 5.61
C ASP A 93 -32.11 -9.43 4.34
N LYS A 94 -32.65 -8.21 4.33
CA LYS A 94 -33.38 -7.62 3.19
C LYS A 94 -32.66 -6.35 2.71
N PRO A 95 -31.47 -6.49 2.08
CA PRO A 95 -30.67 -5.36 1.64
C PRO A 95 -31.11 -4.84 0.27
N GLU A 96 -31.11 -3.52 0.12
CA GLU A 96 -30.95 -2.81 -1.15
C GLU A 96 -29.48 -2.45 -1.34
N PHE A 97 -28.85 -3.00 -2.38
CA PHE A 97 -27.43 -2.78 -2.64
C PHE A 97 -27.21 -1.62 -3.61
N THR A 98 -26.27 -0.76 -3.26
CA THR A 98 -25.71 0.27 -4.14
C THR A 98 -24.21 0.07 -4.29
N ASN A 99 -23.66 0.33 -5.49
CA ASN A 99 -22.22 0.33 -5.73
C ASN A 99 -21.72 1.76 -5.88
N GLU A 100 -20.75 2.17 -5.07
CA GLU A 100 -20.19 3.51 -5.11
C GLU A 100 -18.65 3.51 -5.02
N MET A 101 -18.03 4.52 -5.63
CA MET A 101 -16.61 4.73 -5.50
C MET A 101 -16.33 5.59 -4.27
N THR A 102 -15.72 4.99 -3.26
CA THR A 102 -15.40 5.67 -2.01
C THR A 102 -13.90 5.88 -1.87
N PHE A 103 -13.47 7.11 -1.55
CA PHE A 103 -12.07 7.38 -1.24
C PHE A 103 -11.74 6.92 0.19
N ILE A 104 -10.90 5.90 0.31
CA ILE A 104 -10.47 5.36 1.61
C ILE A 104 -9.06 5.84 1.97
N ARG A 105 -8.82 6.07 3.25
CA ARG A 105 -7.51 6.53 3.75
C ARG A 105 -6.53 5.37 3.87
N ASN A 106 -5.27 5.65 3.51
CA ASN A 106 -4.14 4.75 3.74
C ASN A 106 -3.30 5.28 4.91
N MET A 107 -3.23 4.51 6.00
CA MET A 107 -2.52 4.91 7.22
C MET A 107 -1.13 4.29 7.36
N ASN A 108 -0.68 3.51 6.36
CA ASN A 108 0.63 2.84 6.40
C ASN A 108 1.82 3.81 6.23
N GLY A 109 1.58 5.09 5.93
CA GLY A 109 2.64 6.07 5.66
C GLY A 109 3.40 5.81 4.36
N SER A 110 2.79 5.10 3.41
CA SER A 110 3.41 4.84 2.10
C SER A 110 3.68 6.15 1.36
N THR A 111 4.82 6.22 0.68
CA THR A 111 5.24 7.39 -0.09
C THR A 111 5.01 7.18 -1.57
N ASP A 112 4.58 8.24 -2.24
CA ASP A 112 4.38 8.28 -3.69
C ASP A 112 5.72 8.05 -4.41
N GLN A 113 5.71 7.27 -5.48
CA GLN A 113 6.94 6.93 -6.22
C GLN A 113 7.43 8.07 -7.11
N ASN A 114 6.52 8.93 -7.57
CA ASN A 114 6.76 9.92 -8.63
C ASN A 114 6.59 11.36 -8.16
N SER A 115 6.14 11.58 -6.92
CA SER A 115 5.85 12.90 -6.36
C SER A 115 6.79 13.27 -5.21
N PHE A 116 6.93 14.58 -4.99
CA PHE A 116 7.72 15.16 -3.89
C PHE A 116 6.96 16.33 -3.25
N THR A 117 7.49 16.89 -2.17
CA THR A 117 6.92 18.08 -1.51
C THR A 117 8.00 19.13 -1.24
N GLY A 118 7.58 20.38 -1.10
CA GLY A 118 8.48 21.51 -0.90
C GLY A 118 9.15 22.00 -2.19
N MET A 119 10.23 22.76 -2.04
CA MET A 119 10.97 23.38 -3.14
C MET A 119 12.13 22.49 -3.59
N ILE A 120 12.50 22.58 -4.86
CA ILE A 120 13.65 21.87 -5.43
C ILE A 120 14.94 22.58 -5.07
N LYS A 121 15.95 21.84 -4.62
CA LYS A 121 17.26 22.33 -4.20
C LYS A 121 18.24 22.35 -5.37
N VAL A 122 18.10 23.32 -6.27
CA VAL A 122 19.02 23.50 -7.41
C VAL A 122 20.42 23.93 -6.99
N SER A 123 20.55 24.55 -5.81
CA SER A 123 21.82 25.00 -5.23
C SER A 123 22.48 23.94 -4.33
N ASP A 124 22.07 22.67 -4.40
CA ASP A 124 22.74 21.60 -3.63
C ASP A 124 24.17 21.39 -4.18
N PRO A 125 25.20 21.27 -3.33
CA PRO A 125 26.59 21.23 -3.78
C PRO A 125 26.90 20.15 -4.82
N ILE A 126 26.16 19.05 -4.86
CA ILE A 126 26.35 18.01 -5.88
C ILE A 126 26.09 18.50 -7.32
N PHE A 127 25.38 19.63 -7.47
CA PHE A 127 25.09 20.25 -8.77
C PHE A 127 25.92 21.50 -9.06
N THR A 128 26.49 22.13 -8.03
CA THR A 128 27.19 23.43 -8.16
C THR A 128 28.71 23.36 -7.92
N SER A 129 29.26 22.19 -7.58
CA SER A 129 30.70 22.01 -7.33
C SER A 129 31.47 21.85 -8.64
N GLU A 130 32.79 22.03 -8.57
CA GLU A 130 33.67 21.87 -9.75
C GLU A 130 33.61 20.48 -10.37
N TYR A 131 33.43 19.43 -9.55
CA TYR A 131 33.29 18.05 -10.03
C TYR A 131 31.94 17.78 -10.71
N SER A 132 30.91 18.62 -10.48
CA SER A 132 29.52 18.32 -10.84
C SER A 132 29.31 18.06 -12.34
N PRO A 133 29.88 18.85 -13.27
CA PRO A 133 29.75 18.57 -14.71
C PRO A 133 30.35 17.22 -15.11
N MET A 134 31.54 16.88 -14.59
CA MET A 134 32.20 15.61 -14.88
C MET A 134 31.44 14.44 -14.25
N PHE A 135 30.91 14.61 -13.05
CA PHE A 135 30.18 13.55 -12.37
C PHE A 135 28.86 13.21 -13.09
N TRP A 136 28.00 14.21 -13.31
CA TRP A 136 26.69 13.99 -13.92
C TRP A 136 26.74 13.78 -15.44
N GLY A 137 27.80 14.26 -16.10
CA GLY A 137 28.02 14.10 -17.55
C GLY A 137 28.02 12.63 -18.01
N VAL A 138 28.38 11.70 -17.13
CA VAL A 138 28.30 10.24 -17.39
C VAL A 138 26.91 9.83 -17.86
N LEU A 139 25.85 10.41 -17.29
CA LEU A 139 24.47 10.06 -17.64
C LEU A 139 24.09 10.52 -19.07
N ASN A 140 24.84 11.44 -19.65
CA ASN A 140 24.55 12.00 -20.97
C ASN A 140 25.38 11.38 -22.11
N MET A 141 26.16 10.33 -21.83
CA MET A 141 26.84 9.55 -22.87
C MET A 141 25.86 8.66 -23.63
N ASP A 142 26.16 8.33 -24.88
CA ASP A 142 25.56 7.17 -25.55
C ASP A 142 26.18 5.86 -25.04
N VAL A 143 25.59 4.72 -25.40
CA VAL A 143 26.00 3.41 -24.88
C VAL A 143 27.43 3.06 -25.29
N SER A 144 27.86 3.40 -26.52
CA SER A 144 29.21 3.10 -27.00
C SER A 144 30.25 3.87 -26.19
N THR A 145 30.08 5.19 -26.11
CA THR A 145 30.95 6.09 -25.34
C THR A 145 30.98 5.71 -23.86
N LEU A 146 29.84 5.28 -23.30
CA LEU A 146 29.78 4.80 -21.93
C LEU A 146 30.61 3.52 -21.73
N CYS A 147 30.59 2.58 -22.68
CA CYS A 147 31.39 1.36 -22.60
C CYS A 147 32.89 1.69 -22.64
N ASP A 148 33.30 2.59 -23.54
CA ASP A 148 34.69 3.07 -23.63
C ASP A 148 35.09 3.80 -22.34
N PHE A 149 34.21 4.62 -21.76
CA PHE A 149 34.41 5.26 -20.46
C PHE A 149 34.63 4.25 -19.33
N ILE A 150 33.86 3.17 -19.31
CA ILE A 150 33.98 2.12 -18.29
C ILE A 150 35.33 1.42 -18.40
N VAL A 151 35.75 1.05 -19.62
CA VAL A 151 36.94 0.21 -19.85
C VAL A 151 38.23 1.03 -19.88
N ASP A 152 38.25 2.14 -20.61
CA ASP A 152 39.47 2.87 -20.99
C ASP A 152 39.67 4.19 -20.22
N ASP A 153 38.74 4.52 -19.31
CA ASP A 153 38.79 5.75 -18.49
C ASP A 153 38.92 7.05 -19.31
N ILE A 154 38.17 7.12 -20.41
CA ILE A 154 38.17 8.30 -21.28
C ILE A 154 37.59 9.55 -20.58
N VAL A 155 38.05 10.73 -21.00
CA VAL A 155 37.62 12.02 -20.45
C VAL A 155 36.16 12.31 -20.80
N ILE A 156 35.44 12.87 -19.83
CA ILE A 156 34.03 13.26 -19.99
C ILE A 156 33.94 14.66 -20.62
N ASP A 157 33.45 14.75 -21.86
CA ASP A 157 33.17 16.03 -22.53
C ASP A 157 31.69 16.46 -22.46
N ARG A 158 30.82 15.52 -22.06
CA ARG A 158 29.37 15.67 -22.21
C ARG A 158 28.81 16.56 -21.11
N ARG A 159 28.11 17.63 -21.52
CA ARG A 159 27.39 18.53 -20.61
C ARG A 159 25.92 18.14 -20.52
N ILE A 160 25.35 18.24 -19.33
CA ILE A 160 23.93 18.10 -19.04
C ILE A 160 23.53 19.23 -18.07
N GLU A 161 22.27 19.64 -18.11
CA GLU A 161 21.75 20.59 -17.14
C GLU A 161 21.82 19.99 -15.71
N LEU A 162 22.41 20.76 -14.79
CA LEU A 162 22.75 20.31 -13.44
C LEU A 162 21.68 20.75 -12.46
N ASP A 163 20.52 20.12 -12.56
CA ASP A 163 19.45 20.30 -11.60
C ASP A 163 18.72 18.96 -11.35
N PRO A 164 18.02 18.82 -10.22
CA PRO A 164 17.35 17.57 -9.87
C PRO A 164 16.35 17.07 -10.93
N LEU A 165 15.63 17.95 -11.63
CA LEU A 165 14.63 17.55 -12.62
C LEU A 165 15.28 17.03 -13.88
N SER A 166 16.29 17.72 -14.41
CA SER A 166 17.01 17.26 -15.60
C SER A 166 17.67 15.91 -15.38
N ILE A 167 18.34 15.73 -14.23
CA ILE A 167 18.98 14.47 -13.87
C ILE A 167 17.95 13.33 -13.72
N ILE A 168 16.86 13.55 -13.00
CA ILE A 168 15.86 12.49 -12.82
C ILE A 168 15.12 12.16 -14.12
N SER A 169 14.84 13.16 -14.96
CA SER A 169 14.25 12.96 -16.29
C SER A 169 15.19 12.15 -17.20
N ARG A 170 16.50 12.40 -17.13
CA ARG A 170 17.48 11.60 -17.87
C ARG A 170 17.51 10.14 -17.38
N LEU A 171 17.48 9.91 -16.07
CA LEU A 171 17.40 8.56 -15.52
C LEU A 171 16.11 7.83 -15.91
N GLU A 172 14.96 8.53 -15.95
CA GLU A 172 13.70 7.97 -16.42
C GLU A 172 13.74 7.61 -17.91
N PHE A 173 14.40 8.42 -18.73
CA PHE A 173 14.65 8.11 -20.13
C PHE A 173 15.50 6.85 -20.28
N LEU A 174 16.65 6.78 -19.59
CA LEU A 174 17.55 5.63 -19.61
C LEU A 174 16.91 4.32 -19.11
N ASN A 175 15.94 4.41 -18.20
CA ASN A 175 15.21 3.24 -17.69
C ASN A 175 14.12 2.73 -18.65
N LYS A 176 13.72 3.54 -19.63
CA LYS A 176 12.80 3.12 -20.71
C LYS A 176 13.53 2.57 -21.93
N GLU A 177 14.83 2.80 -22.03
CA GLU A 177 15.67 2.26 -23.10
C GLU A 177 15.62 0.73 -23.15
N LYS A 178 15.70 0.19 -24.37
CA LYS A 178 15.70 -1.26 -24.56
C LYS A 178 16.97 -1.86 -23.96
N PRO A 179 16.89 -3.06 -23.36
CA PRO A 179 18.08 -3.80 -22.95
C PRO A 179 19.05 -4.01 -24.12
N GLN A 180 20.34 -3.94 -23.83
CA GLN A 180 21.40 -4.13 -24.81
C GLN A 180 21.76 -5.61 -24.95
N GLU A 181 22.19 -6.03 -26.14
CA GLU A 181 22.77 -7.36 -26.29
C GLU A 181 24.11 -7.43 -25.56
N ASN A 182 24.37 -8.57 -24.90
CA ASN A 182 25.61 -8.80 -24.18
C ASN A 182 26.72 -9.25 -25.15
N LYS A 183 27.23 -8.32 -25.97
CA LYS A 183 28.26 -8.57 -26.99
C LYS A 183 29.28 -7.43 -27.03
N ASP A 184 30.46 -7.72 -27.57
CA ASP A 184 31.51 -6.75 -27.90
C ASP A 184 31.81 -5.77 -26.75
N ALA A 185 31.77 -4.47 -27.00
CA ALA A 185 32.05 -3.41 -26.03
C ALA A 185 31.14 -3.49 -24.79
N VAL A 186 29.87 -3.86 -24.96
CA VAL A 186 28.92 -4.00 -23.85
C VAL A 186 29.31 -5.16 -22.94
N ALA A 187 29.73 -6.29 -23.50
CA ALA A 187 30.18 -7.44 -22.72
C ALA A 187 31.46 -7.11 -21.92
N ASN A 188 32.41 -6.41 -22.55
CA ASN A 188 33.64 -5.98 -21.89
C ASN A 188 33.34 -5.00 -20.73
N ALA A 189 32.45 -4.03 -20.95
CA ALA A 189 32.03 -3.10 -19.91
C ALA A 189 31.36 -3.84 -18.73
N VAL A 190 30.53 -4.85 -18.99
CA VAL A 190 29.93 -5.69 -17.93
C VAL A 190 30.99 -6.46 -17.16
N VAL A 191 31.99 -7.04 -17.83
CA VAL A 191 33.10 -7.75 -17.17
C VAL A 191 33.88 -6.81 -16.26
N THR A 192 34.23 -5.62 -16.74
CA THR A 192 34.90 -4.58 -15.95
C THR A 192 34.04 -4.15 -14.75
N LEU A 193 32.75 -3.90 -14.95
CA LEU A 193 31.86 -3.53 -13.84
C LEU A 193 31.65 -4.66 -12.84
N LYS A 194 31.68 -5.94 -13.26
CA LYS A 194 31.59 -7.10 -12.36
C LYS A 194 32.89 -7.30 -11.56
N SER A 195 34.05 -6.96 -12.11
CA SER A 195 35.29 -7.03 -11.33
C SER A 195 35.33 -5.97 -10.21
N ILE A 196 34.72 -4.81 -10.44
CA ILE A 196 34.63 -3.72 -9.46
C ILE A 196 33.45 -3.91 -8.49
N PHE A 197 32.31 -4.37 -9.00
CA PHE A 197 31.07 -4.57 -8.24
C PHE A 197 30.53 -6.00 -8.41
N PRO A 198 31.17 -7.01 -7.76
CA PRO A 198 30.86 -8.42 -7.99
C PRO A 198 29.44 -8.84 -7.58
N ASP A 199 28.85 -8.16 -6.60
CA ASP A 199 27.50 -8.48 -6.08
C ASP A 199 26.35 -7.99 -6.98
N ILE A 200 26.67 -7.39 -8.13
CA ILE A 200 25.69 -6.78 -9.02
C ILE A 200 25.45 -7.66 -10.24
N GLU A 201 24.19 -8.05 -10.44
CA GLU A 201 23.76 -8.71 -11.66
C GLU A 201 23.21 -7.68 -12.63
N TYR A 202 23.80 -7.65 -13.84
CA TYR A 202 23.49 -6.69 -14.90
C TYR A 202 22.55 -7.29 -15.96
N LEU A 203 22.37 -8.61 -15.97
CA LEU A 203 21.56 -9.32 -16.95
C LEU A 203 20.11 -9.51 -16.48
N ASN A 204 19.18 -9.36 -17.42
CA ASN A 204 17.80 -9.75 -17.22
C ASN A 204 17.60 -11.26 -17.44
N LYS A 205 16.37 -11.76 -17.26
CA LYS A 205 16.03 -13.18 -17.45
C LYS A 205 16.27 -13.72 -18.87
N LYS A 206 16.46 -12.84 -19.86
CA LYS A 206 16.77 -13.16 -21.26
C LYS A 206 18.26 -13.07 -21.57
N GLY A 207 19.12 -12.84 -20.57
CA GLY A 207 20.57 -12.67 -20.77
C GLY A 207 20.97 -11.35 -21.43
N GLN A 208 20.08 -10.35 -21.46
CA GLN A 208 20.36 -9.02 -22.01
C GLN A 208 20.74 -8.04 -20.90
N VAL A 209 21.60 -7.08 -21.22
CA VAL A 209 22.10 -6.09 -20.25
C VAL A 209 21.06 -4.98 -20.05
N VAL A 210 20.72 -4.71 -18.80
CA VAL A 210 19.76 -3.65 -18.46
C VAL A 210 20.45 -2.28 -18.55
N THR A 211 20.08 -1.45 -19.53
CA THR A 211 20.76 -0.20 -19.87
C THR A 211 20.97 0.72 -18.66
N VAL A 212 19.93 1.03 -17.89
CA VAL A 212 20.06 1.91 -16.71
C VAL A 212 21.05 1.37 -15.66
N SER A 213 21.22 0.06 -15.56
CA SER A 213 22.17 -0.53 -14.61
C SER A 213 23.63 -0.24 -14.99
N LEU A 214 23.95 -0.17 -16.29
CA LEU A 214 25.27 0.26 -16.76
C LEU A 214 25.55 1.71 -16.37
N TYR A 215 24.63 2.62 -16.69
CA TYR A 215 24.80 4.05 -16.37
C TYR A 215 24.91 4.30 -14.87
N CYS A 216 24.08 3.64 -14.07
CA CYS A 216 24.16 3.79 -12.61
C CYS A 216 25.49 3.28 -12.05
N SER A 217 25.96 2.09 -12.47
CA SER A 217 27.27 1.58 -12.03
C SER A 217 28.43 2.44 -12.55
N ALA A 218 28.34 2.97 -13.78
CA ALA A 218 29.33 3.90 -14.31
C ALA A 218 29.38 5.22 -13.51
N LEU A 219 28.24 5.72 -13.03
CA LEU A 219 28.21 6.87 -12.12
C LEU A 219 28.90 6.58 -10.78
N TYR A 220 28.73 5.36 -10.25
CA TYR A 220 29.47 4.91 -9.07
C TYR A 220 30.97 4.75 -9.32
N LEU A 221 31.35 4.28 -10.51
CA LEU A 221 32.75 4.23 -10.93
C LEU A 221 33.34 5.64 -11.01
N GLN A 222 32.61 6.59 -11.58
CA GLN A 222 33.03 7.98 -11.66
C GLN A 222 33.16 8.64 -10.28
N LEU A 223 32.27 8.30 -9.34
CA LEU A 223 32.40 8.72 -7.94
C LEU A 223 33.75 8.29 -7.35
N MET A 224 34.18 7.05 -7.60
CA MET A 224 35.46 6.52 -7.11
C MET A 224 36.67 7.17 -7.81
N ARG A 225 36.55 7.46 -9.11
CA ARG A 225 37.61 8.10 -9.90
C ARG A 225 37.82 9.56 -9.48
N LEU A 226 36.75 10.33 -9.34
CA LEU A 226 36.80 11.75 -8.95
C LEU A 226 37.23 11.97 -7.50
N GLU A 227 37.02 11.00 -6.61
CA GLU A 227 37.48 11.07 -5.21
C GLU A 227 39.02 11.18 -5.08
N ARG A 228 39.77 10.84 -6.13
CA ARG A 228 41.23 11.06 -6.18
C ARG A 228 41.63 12.52 -6.40
N GLN A 229 40.71 13.35 -6.90
CA GLN A 229 40.98 14.71 -7.36
C GLN A 229 40.16 15.77 -6.60
N PHE A 230 38.95 15.42 -6.16
CA PHE A 230 38.02 16.32 -5.51
C PHE A 230 37.49 15.74 -4.20
N ASP A 231 37.02 16.61 -3.31
CA ASP A 231 36.20 16.18 -2.18
C ASP A 231 34.78 15.80 -2.65
N MET A 232 34.52 14.48 -2.69
CA MET A 232 33.22 13.92 -3.07
C MET A 232 32.26 13.74 -1.88
N SER A 233 32.58 14.28 -0.69
CA SER A 233 31.75 14.15 0.52
C SER A 233 30.32 14.64 0.30
N SER A 234 30.15 15.73 -0.43
CA SER A 234 28.84 16.32 -0.76
C SER A 234 28.01 15.49 -1.74
N ALA A 235 28.64 14.62 -2.53
CA ALA A 235 27.97 13.70 -3.44
C ALA A 235 27.47 12.41 -2.74
N LYS A 236 28.02 12.11 -1.55
CA LYS A 236 27.80 10.85 -0.83
C LYS A 236 26.80 11.01 0.31
N THR A 237 26.05 9.95 0.55
CA THR A 237 25.33 9.75 1.81
C THR A 237 26.31 9.36 2.92
N LYS A 238 25.86 9.36 4.18
CA LYS A 238 26.67 8.88 5.32
C LYS A 238 27.20 7.45 5.13
N ALA A 239 26.52 6.62 4.35
CA ALA A 239 26.94 5.26 4.03
C ALA A 239 27.81 5.16 2.75
N GLY A 240 28.24 6.30 2.17
CA GLY A 240 29.09 6.36 0.99
C GLY A 240 28.37 6.18 -0.36
N GLY A 241 27.06 5.92 -0.36
CA GLY A 241 26.26 5.75 -1.59
C GLY A 241 25.69 7.05 -2.15
N ILE A 242 25.17 7.03 -3.38
CA ILE A 242 24.51 8.17 -4.04
C ILE A 242 23.02 8.18 -3.65
N SER A 243 22.49 9.34 -3.23
CA SER A 243 21.10 9.41 -2.74
C SER A 243 20.10 9.05 -3.83
N GLY A 244 19.33 7.97 -3.63
CA GLY A 244 18.29 7.54 -4.57
C GLY A 244 18.80 6.88 -5.85
N ILE A 245 20.10 6.64 -5.98
CA ILE A 245 20.69 5.92 -7.10
C ILE A 245 21.48 4.75 -6.51
N SER A 246 21.14 3.53 -6.92
CA SER A 246 21.88 2.30 -6.61
C SER A 246 22.70 1.88 -7.82
N LYS A 247 23.65 0.95 -7.66
CA LYS A 247 24.41 0.39 -8.79
C LYS A 247 23.53 -0.31 -9.84
N ARG A 248 22.30 -0.75 -9.48
CA ARG A 248 21.38 -1.44 -10.40
C ARG A 248 20.37 -0.54 -11.10
N GLY A 249 20.18 0.69 -10.63
CA GLY A 249 19.08 1.56 -11.05
C GLY A 249 18.82 2.67 -10.03
N PHE A 250 17.67 3.34 -10.11
CA PHE A 250 17.37 4.47 -9.24
C PHE A 250 15.95 4.40 -8.65
N THR A 251 15.75 5.15 -7.56
CA THR A 251 14.46 5.32 -6.89
C THR A 251 14.11 6.80 -6.87
N LYS A 252 13.20 7.22 -7.76
CA LYS A 252 12.80 8.63 -7.94
C LYS A 252 12.41 9.34 -6.64
N LYS A 253 11.54 8.75 -5.83
CA LYS A 253 11.13 9.34 -4.54
C LYS A 253 12.28 9.54 -3.54
N ASP A 254 13.34 8.73 -3.62
CA ASP A 254 14.48 8.82 -2.72
C ASP A 254 15.45 9.89 -3.22
N PHE A 255 15.67 9.96 -4.54
CA PHE A 255 16.43 11.02 -5.19
C PHE A 255 15.77 12.38 -4.93
N MET A 256 14.49 12.53 -5.30
CA MET A 256 13.77 13.78 -5.08
C MET A 256 13.68 14.12 -3.59
N GLY A 257 13.44 13.14 -2.71
CA GLY A 257 13.42 13.38 -1.27
C GLY A 257 14.73 13.93 -0.69
N ARG A 258 15.88 13.67 -1.32
CA ARG A 258 17.17 14.29 -0.94
C ARG A 258 17.27 15.73 -1.44
N TYR A 259 16.82 15.98 -2.66
CA TYR A 259 16.99 17.24 -3.38
C TYR A 259 15.74 18.13 -3.37
N THR A 260 14.82 17.89 -2.43
CA THR A 260 13.71 18.79 -2.11
C THR A 260 13.75 19.21 -0.64
N THR A 261 13.13 20.33 -0.30
CA THR A 261 13.10 20.85 1.08
C THR A 261 12.07 20.14 1.97
N GLY A 262 10.98 19.63 1.38
CA GLY A 262 9.93 18.94 2.11
C GLY A 262 10.16 17.43 2.25
N PRO A 263 9.38 16.75 3.12
CA PRO A 263 9.42 15.30 3.24
C PRO A 263 8.94 14.61 1.95
N LYS A 264 9.15 13.29 1.86
CA LYS A 264 8.56 12.49 0.78
C LYS A 264 7.04 12.61 0.80
N LYS A 265 6.43 12.64 -0.39
CA LYS A 265 4.98 12.80 -0.52
C LYS A 265 4.24 11.57 0.00
N THR A 266 3.50 11.71 1.10
CA THR A 266 2.63 10.64 1.63
C THR A 266 1.44 10.37 0.71
N ILE A 267 1.11 9.10 0.51
CA ILE A 267 -0.13 8.65 -0.13
C ILE A 267 -1.22 8.61 0.94
N TRP A 268 -2.12 9.59 0.89
CA TRP A 268 -3.18 9.75 1.89
C TRP A 268 -4.31 8.70 1.79
N GLY A 269 -4.42 8.04 0.65
CA GLY A 269 -5.52 7.14 0.34
C GLY A 269 -5.66 6.92 -1.15
N ASN A 270 -6.73 6.21 -1.52
CA ASN A 270 -7.08 5.91 -2.89
C ASN A 270 -8.59 5.61 -3.00
N PRO A 271 -9.18 5.71 -4.20
CA PRO A 271 -10.51 5.16 -4.44
C PRO A 271 -10.50 3.64 -4.20
N PHE A 272 -11.57 3.12 -3.59
CA PHE A 272 -11.80 1.69 -3.45
C PHE A 272 -12.39 1.14 -4.75
N ILE A 273 -11.49 0.74 -5.65
CA ILE A 273 -11.84 0.21 -6.96
C ILE A 273 -10.86 -0.90 -7.36
N LYS A 274 -11.40 -2.00 -7.90
CA LYS A 274 -10.65 -3.05 -8.57
C LYS A 274 -11.07 -3.07 -10.04
N LYS A 275 -10.09 -3.09 -10.94
CA LYS A 275 -10.30 -3.20 -12.39
C LYS A 275 -9.59 -4.45 -12.89
N GLU A 276 -10.32 -5.33 -13.55
CA GLU A 276 -9.82 -6.60 -14.04
C GLU A 276 -10.26 -6.85 -15.48
N LYS A 277 -9.47 -7.61 -16.24
CA LYS A 277 -9.86 -8.08 -17.58
C LYS A 277 -10.25 -9.54 -17.49
N ILE A 278 -11.53 -9.83 -17.66
CA ILE A 278 -12.09 -11.19 -17.60
C ILE A 278 -12.40 -11.64 -19.02
N LYS A 279 -11.92 -12.84 -19.40
CA LYS A 279 -12.15 -13.42 -20.74
C LYS A 279 -13.66 -13.53 -20.98
N GLY A 280 -14.15 -12.94 -22.08
CA GLY A 280 -15.57 -12.92 -22.44
C GLY A 280 -16.38 -11.74 -21.88
N GLN A 281 -15.90 -11.06 -20.83
CA GLN A 281 -16.59 -9.90 -20.22
C GLN A 281 -15.88 -8.57 -20.44
N GLY A 282 -14.61 -8.58 -20.83
CA GLY A 282 -13.82 -7.36 -21.02
C GLY A 282 -13.33 -6.77 -19.70
N GLU A 283 -13.30 -5.43 -19.58
CA GLU A 283 -12.92 -4.74 -18.34
C GLU A 283 -14.09 -4.72 -17.35
N VAL A 284 -13.93 -5.43 -16.25
CA VAL A 284 -14.87 -5.45 -15.13
C VAL A 284 -14.36 -4.55 -14.02
N LYS A 285 -15.26 -3.75 -13.43
CA LYS A 285 -14.97 -2.83 -12.33
C LYS A 285 -15.74 -3.23 -11.08
N SER A 286 -15.04 -3.46 -9.99
CA SER A 286 -15.63 -3.74 -8.67
C SER A 286 -15.41 -2.54 -7.76
N MET A 287 -16.47 -2.06 -7.11
CA MET A 287 -16.48 -0.87 -6.26
C MET A 287 -16.93 -1.23 -4.83
N MET A 288 -17.01 -0.24 -3.94
CA MET A 288 -17.55 -0.46 -2.61
C MET A 288 -19.05 -0.74 -2.72
N THR A 289 -19.50 -1.80 -2.08
CA THR A 289 -20.91 -2.11 -1.93
C THR A 289 -21.43 -1.47 -0.64
N LYS A 290 -22.50 -0.71 -0.77
CA LYS A 290 -23.27 -0.12 0.33
C LYS A 290 -24.62 -0.83 0.38
N ALA A 291 -25.14 -1.06 1.57
CA ALA A 291 -26.48 -1.61 1.77
C ALA A 291 -27.30 -0.74 2.72
N SER A 292 -28.57 -0.57 2.37
CA SER A 292 -29.64 -0.07 3.24
C SER A 292 -30.76 -1.10 3.26
N GLY A 293 -31.57 -1.18 4.31
CA GLY A 293 -32.67 -2.13 4.37
C GLY A 293 -32.99 -2.58 5.80
N GLN A 294 -33.41 -3.83 5.92
CA GLN A 294 -33.90 -4.38 7.18
C GLN A 294 -33.27 -5.76 7.45
N LEU A 295 -32.86 -5.97 8.69
CA LEU A 295 -32.36 -7.24 9.21
C LEU A 295 -33.35 -7.75 10.26
N GLU A 296 -33.89 -8.94 10.03
CA GLU A 296 -34.80 -9.62 10.94
C GLU A 296 -34.05 -10.73 11.66
N ILE A 297 -33.90 -10.61 12.98
CA ILE A 297 -33.26 -11.62 13.82
C ILE A 297 -34.35 -12.40 14.54
N ILE A 298 -34.30 -13.72 14.45
CA ILE A 298 -35.28 -14.65 15.03
C ILE A 298 -34.53 -15.50 16.06
N ILE A 299 -35.03 -15.49 17.30
CA ILE A 299 -34.51 -16.29 18.40
C ILE A 299 -35.62 -17.27 18.81
N ASP A 300 -35.38 -18.56 18.59
CA ASP A 300 -36.31 -19.63 18.93
C ASP A 300 -36.25 -19.95 20.43
N VAL A 301 -37.07 -19.24 21.20
CA VAL A 301 -37.19 -19.35 22.65
C VAL A 301 -38.64 -19.20 23.07
N ASP A 302 -38.97 -19.71 24.24
CA ASP A 302 -40.27 -19.48 24.86
C ASP A 302 -40.51 -17.98 25.15
N ARG A 303 -41.78 -17.68 25.45
CA ARG A 303 -42.23 -16.31 25.69
C ARG A 303 -41.57 -15.68 26.91
N GLU A 304 -41.29 -16.46 27.96
CA GLU A 304 -40.68 -15.97 29.19
C GLU A 304 -39.26 -15.49 28.92
N LYS A 305 -38.47 -16.30 28.22
CA LYS A 305 -37.12 -15.95 27.80
C LYS A 305 -37.10 -14.78 26.83
N GLY A 306 -38.08 -14.70 25.92
CA GLY A 306 -38.23 -13.54 25.04
C GLY A 306 -38.52 -12.23 25.80
N LEU A 307 -39.33 -12.28 26.86
CA LEU A 307 -39.57 -11.13 27.75
C LEU A 307 -38.31 -10.75 28.55
N GLU A 308 -37.54 -11.75 29.01
CA GLU A 308 -36.26 -11.53 29.70
C GLU A 308 -35.28 -10.77 28.80
N ILE A 309 -35.07 -11.23 27.56
CA ILE A 309 -34.17 -10.57 26.59
C ILE A 309 -34.65 -9.15 26.31
N LYS A 310 -35.95 -8.94 26.09
CA LYS A 310 -36.51 -7.59 25.89
C LYS A 310 -36.19 -6.67 27.07
N LYS A 311 -36.39 -7.13 28.30
CA LYS A 311 -36.09 -6.35 29.51
C LYS A 311 -34.59 -6.03 29.63
N LEU A 312 -33.71 -6.97 29.28
CA LEU A 312 -32.26 -6.73 29.25
C LEU A 312 -31.88 -5.62 28.25
N ILE A 313 -32.49 -5.61 27.07
CA ILE A 313 -32.27 -4.57 26.05
C ILE A 313 -32.76 -3.21 26.56
N GLU A 314 -33.96 -3.16 27.14
CA GLU A 314 -34.54 -1.93 27.71
C GLU A 314 -33.67 -1.37 28.85
N ASN A 315 -33.18 -2.24 29.74
CA ASN A 315 -32.28 -1.85 30.83
C ASN A 315 -30.93 -1.34 30.33
N ALA A 316 -30.40 -1.89 29.23
CA ALA A 316 -29.14 -1.47 28.65
C ALA A 316 -29.24 -0.10 27.94
N GLY A 317 -30.44 0.29 27.49
CA GLY A 317 -30.71 1.63 26.94
C GLY A 317 -29.96 1.94 25.63
N VAL A 318 -29.67 0.92 24.82
CA VAL A 318 -28.91 1.06 23.57
C VAL A 318 -29.83 1.46 22.44
N SER A 319 -29.59 2.62 21.81
CA SER A 319 -30.54 3.24 20.87
C SER A 319 -30.09 3.29 19.40
N SER A 320 -28.83 3.63 19.12
CA SER A 320 -28.31 3.71 17.75
C SER A 320 -26.89 3.13 17.65
N PHE A 321 -26.64 2.40 16.58
CA PHE A 321 -25.38 1.71 16.34
C PHE A 321 -25.12 1.58 14.83
N TYR A 322 -23.93 1.11 14.46
CA TYR A 322 -23.64 0.73 13.07
C TYR A 322 -23.92 -0.76 12.86
N LEU A 323 -24.32 -1.16 11.65
CA LEU A 323 -24.40 -2.57 11.26
C LEU A 323 -23.17 -2.95 10.43
N GLY A 324 -22.33 -3.84 10.97
CA GLY A 324 -21.08 -4.26 10.34
C GLY A 324 -20.01 -3.15 10.33
N LYS A 325 -20.10 -2.19 9.40
CA LYS A 325 -19.15 -1.08 9.27
C LYS A 325 -19.82 0.19 8.76
N LYS A 326 -19.67 1.28 9.53
CA LYS A 326 -20.28 2.59 9.23
C LYS A 326 -21.80 2.45 8.99
N GLY A 327 -22.46 3.53 8.58
CA GLY A 327 -23.92 3.58 8.48
C GLY A 327 -24.60 3.76 9.82
N LEU A 328 -25.92 3.76 9.79
CA LEU A 328 -26.81 3.93 10.94
C LEU A 328 -27.77 2.75 10.98
N ALA A 329 -27.94 2.16 12.15
CA ALA A 329 -28.90 1.11 12.41
C ALA A 329 -29.57 1.33 13.78
N TYR A 330 -30.83 0.91 13.87
CA TYR A 330 -31.63 0.97 15.10
C TYR A 330 -32.63 -0.19 15.14
N VAL A 331 -33.09 -0.52 16.34
CA VAL A 331 -34.17 -1.51 16.52
C VAL A 331 -35.50 -0.84 16.23
N SER A 332 -36.20 -1.28 15.18
CA SER A 332 -37.52 -0.73 14.81
C SER A 332 -38.67 -1.48 15.46
N ASN A 333 -38.52 -2.77 15.76
CA ASN A 333 -39.56 -3.57 16.41
C ASN A 333 -39.00 -4.76 17.20
N ILE A 334 -39.64 -5.09 18.32
CA ILE A 334 -39.40 -6.32 19.09
C ILE A 334 -40.75 -7.03 19.31
N ARG A 335 -40.87 -8.24 18.75
CA ARG A 335 -42.03 -9.12 18.95
C ARG A 335 -41.60 -10.31 19.81
N VAL A 336 -42.25 -10.50 20.96
CA VAL A 336 -41.95 -11.60 21.89
C VAL A 336 -42.77 -12.82 21.55
#